data_AF-A0A0M0BYZ9-F1
#
_entry.id   AF-A0A0M0BYZ9-F1
#
_cell.length_a   1.000
_cell.length_b   1.000
_cell.length_c   1.000
_cell.angle_alpha   90.00
_cell.angle_beta   90.00
_cell.angle_gamma   90.00
#
_symmetry.space_group_name_H-M   'P 1'
#
loop_
_entity.id
_entity.type
_entity.pdbx_description
1 polymer ?
#
loop_
_entity_poly.entity_id
_entity_poly.type
_entity_poly.pdbx_seq_one_letter_code
_entity_poly.pdbx_strand_id
1 'polypeptide(L)'
;MEGDKILDITSISIVIAATSVVVAVIFAILELRTAAKQRKSQVLMNLYSRFGSSDFADALERIRTCEYEDYNDYLKKYGVSDLYLVGSVFEGLGFLMHRELVDKDLASLFSSSETLITWEKIKPMVEEARKQFNQRKPGNYIPMLRWWEYFYNEVKNREESLLKT
;
A
#
# COMPACT_ATOMS: atom_id res chain seq x y z
N MET A 1 -35.55 22.03 -53.84
CA MET A 1 -35.88 22.11 -52.39
C MET A 1 -35.78 20.76 -51.65
N GLU A 2 -35.20 19.71 -52.24
CA GLU A 2 -35.13 18.39 -51.59
C GLU A 2 -33.70 18.05 -51.10
N GLY A 3 -32.67 18.59 -51.76
CA GLY A 3 -31.27 18.46 -51.34
C GLY A 3 -30.91 19.17 -50.03
N ASP A 4 -31.49 20.34 -49.75
CA ASP A 4 -31.25 21.10 -48.50
C ASP A 4 -31.77 20.34 -47.27
N LYS A 5 -32.95 19.73 -47.35
CA LYS A 5 -33.52 18.96 -46.24
C LYS A 5 -32.70 17.70 -45.92
N ILE A 6 -32.13 17.05 -46.93
CA ILE A 6 -31.28 15.85 -46.75
C ILE A 6 -29.93 16.23 -46.10
N LEU A 7 -29.37 17.38 -46.47
CA LEU A 7 -28.16 17.94 -45.86
C LEU A 7 -28.41 18.35 -44.39
N ASP A 8 -29.56 18.92 -44.06
CA ASP A 8 -29.95 19.25 -42.68
C ASP A 8 -30.14 18.01 -41.81
N ILE A 9 -30.82 16.97 -42.31
CA ILE A 9 -31.05 15.72 -41.56
C ILE A 9 -29.72 15.01 -41.29
N THR A 10 -28.82 15.00 -42.27
CA THR A 10 -27.49 14.39 -42.14
C THR A 10 -26.63 15.18 -41.16
N SER A 11 -26.68 16.52 -41.21
CA SER A 11 -25.97 17.39 -40.27
C SER A 11 -26.48 17.20 -38.83
N ILE A 12 -27.80 17.12 -38.63
CA ILE A 12 -28.41 16.82 -37.33
C ILE A 12 -27.97 15.44 -36.83
N SER A 13 -27.94 14.42 -37.71
CA SER A 13 -27.52 13.06 -37.36
C SER A 13 -26.04 13.00 -36.95
N ILE A 14 -25.15 13.72 -37.65
CA ILE A 14 -23.73 13.83 -37.32
C ILE A 14 -23.55 14.49 -35.95
N VAL A 15 -24.28 15.58 -35.67
CA VAL A 15 -24.22 16.29 -34.39
C VAL A 15 -24.70 15.38 -33.25
N ILE A 16 -25.80 14.65 -33.46
CA ILE A 16 -26.31 13.67 -32.47
C ILE A 16 -25.29 12.56 -32.24
N ALA A 17 -24.74 11.97 -33.30
CA ALA A 17 -23.74 10.90 -33.20
C ALA A 17 -22.47 11.35 -32.47
N ALA A 18 -21.94 12.54 -32.80
CA ALA A 18 -20.78 13.12 -32.13
C ALA A 18 -21.05 13.37 -30.64
N THR A 19 -22.24 13.86 -30.30
CA THR A 19 -22.66 14.09 -28.91
C THR A 19 -22.76 12.79 -28.12
N SER A 20 -23.31 11.73 -28.72
CA SER A 20 -23.42 10.40 -28.08
C SER A 20 -22.05 9.79 -27.75
N VAL A 21 -21.06 9.95 -28.63
CA VAL A 21 -19.70 9.43 -28.40
C VAL A 21 -19.04 10.16 -27.22
N VAL A 22 -19.16 11.49 -27.15
CA VAL A 22 -18.60 12.29 -26.05
C VAL A 22 -19.22 11.89 -24.70
N VAL A 23 -20.55 11.73 -24.66
CA VAL A 23 -21.27 11.30 -23.46
C VAL A 23 -20.82 9.90 -23.02
N ALA A 24 -20.69 8.95 -23.94
CA ALA A 24 -20.21 7.59 -23.64
C ALA A 24 -18.78 7.58 -23.08
N VAL A 25 -17.88 8.40 -23.62
CA VAL A 25 -16.51 8.54 -23.10
C VAL A 25 -16.51 9.13 -21.70
N ILE A 26 -17.34 10.15 -21.43
CA ILE A 26 -17.47 10.73 -20.08
C ILE A 26 -17.99 9.68 -19.10
N PHE A 27 -19.04 8.94 -19.46
CA PHE A 27 -19.55 7.84 -18.63
C PHE A 27 -18.51 6.75 -18.39
N ALA A 28 -17.79 6.32 -19.43
CA ALA A 28 -16.70 5.35 -19.28
C ALA A 28 -15.60 5.86 -18.33
N ILE A 29 -15.23 7.14 -18.41
CA ILE A 29 -14.27 7.75 -17.48
C ILE A 29 -14.82 7.75 -16.04
N LEU A 30 -16.09 8.08 -15.84
CA LEU A 30 -16.74 8.07 -14.52
C LEU A 30 -16.86 6.65 -13.95
N GLU A 31 -17.22 5.67 -14.77
CA GLU A 31 -17.24 4.26 -14.41
C GLU A 31 -15.85 3.75 -14.07
N LEU A 32 -14.83 4.09 -14.86
CA LEU A 32 -13.43 3.75 -14.58
C LEU A 32 -12.95 4.35 -13.25
N ARG A 33 -13.33 5.59 -12.94
CA ARG A 33 -13.03 6.22 -11.65
C ARG A 33 -13.75 5.51 -10.49
N THR A 34 -15.01 5.14 -10.69
CA THR A 34 -15.82 4.45 -9.67
C THR A 34 -15.33 3.01 -9.44
N ALA A 35 -15.01 2.28 -10.51
CA ALA A 35 -14.40 0.96 -10.48
C ALA A 35 -13.00 0.98 -9.86
N ALA A 36 -12.20 2.02 -10.16
CA ALA A 36 -10.91 2.24 -9.49
C ALA A 36 -11.09 2.47 -7.99
N LYS A 37 -12.10 3.24 -7.57
CA LYS A 37 -12.44 3.44 -6.15
C LYS A 37 -12.86 2.13 -5.48
N GLN A 38 -13.72 1.33 -6.12
CA GLN A 38 -14.12 0.00 -5.62
C GLN A 38 -12.93 -0.94 -5.47
N ARG A 39 -12.01 -0.98 -6.45
CA ARG A 39 -10.79 -1.79 -6.38
C ARG A 39 -9.89 -1.36 -5.22
N LYS A 40 -9.72 -0.04 -5.00
CA LYS A 40 -8.97 0.49 -3.85
C LYS A 40 -9.60 0.04 -2.52
N SER A 41 -10.92 0.13 -2.39
CA SER A 41 -11.63 -0.35 -1.19
C SER A 41 -11.48 -1.85 -0.97
N GLN A 42 -11.50 -2.67 -2.01
CA GLN A 42 -11.31 -4.12 -1.87
C GLN A 42 -9.90 -4.48 -1.43
N VAL A 43 -8.87 -3.82 -1.98
CA VAL A 43 -7.47 -4.04 -1.55
C VAL A 43 -7.29 -3.65 -0.08
N LEU A 44 -7.87 -2.51 0.33
CA LEU A 44 -7.84 -2.06 1.71
C LEU A 44 -8.58 -3.03 2.65
N MET A 45 -9.74 -3.53 2.25
CA MET A 45 -10.52 -4.50 3.02
C MET A 45 -9.78 -5.83 3.18
N ASN A 46 -9.09 -6.29 2.12
CA ASN A 46 -8.27 -7.50 2.18
C ASN A 46 -7.07 -7.34 3.14
N LEU A 47 -6.41 -6.17 3.13
CA LEU A 47 -5.33 -5.88 4.09
C LEU A 47 -5.86 -5.77 5.51
N TYR A 48 -7.01 -5.12 5.70
CA TYR A 48 -7.68 -4.99 6.99
C TYR A 48 -8.08 -6.36 7.56
N SER A 49 -8.62 -7.26 6.74
CA SER A 49 -8.95 -8.62 7.17
C SER A 49 -7.72 -9.44 7.57
N ARG A 50 -6.56 -9.21 6.94
CA ARG A 50 -5.30 -9.87 7.33
C ARG A 50 -4.74 -9.29 8.63
N PHE A 51 -4.76 -7.96 8.76
CA PHE A 51 -4.34 -7.26 9.96
C PHE A 51 -5.20 -7.62 11.19
N GLY A 52 -6.51 -7.79 11.00
CA GLY A 52 -7.44 -8.20 12.05
C GLY A 52 -7.49 -9.71 12.33
N SER A 53 -6.61 -10.52 11.72
CA SER A 53 -6.58 -11.97 11.97
C SER A 53 -5.88 -12.29 13.29
N SER A 54 -6.31 -13.35 13.96
CA SER A 54 -5.65 -13.87 15.18
C SER A 54 -4.19 -14.20 14.91
N ASP A 55 -3.90 -14.82 13.76
CA ASP A 55 -2.54 -15.21 13.38
C ASP A 55 -1.60 -14.00 13.28
N PHE A 56 -2.11 -12.88 12.76
CA PHE A 56 -1.36 -11.63 12.69
C PHE A 56 -1.15 -11.02 14.08
N ALA A 57 -2.19 -10.97 14.90
CA ALA A 57 -2.10 -10.45 16.26
C ALA A 57 -1.09 -11.25 17.11
N ASP A 58 -1.17 -12.58 17.04
CA ASP A 58 -0.27 -13.48 17.78
C ASP A 58 1.18 -13.36 17.27
N ALA A 59 1.38 -13.25 15.95
CA ALA A 59 2.71 -13.05 15.38
C ALA A 59 3.30 -11.68 15.75
N LEU A 60 2.48 -10.63 15.74
CA LEU A 60 2.89 -9.30 16.17
C LEU A 60 3.30 -9.30 17.65
N GLU A 61 2.53 -9.97 18.50
CA GLU A 61 2.85 -10.13 19.91
C GLU A 61 4.15 -10.92 20.13
N ARG A 62 4.34 -12.03 19.41
CA ARG A 62 5.60 -12.81 19.48
C ARG A 62 6.81 -12.00 19.04
N ILE A 63 6.70 -11.21 17.96
CA ILE A 63 7.78 -10.30 17.54
C ILE A 63 8.03 -9.22 18.60
N ARG A 64 6.99 -8.69 19.23
CA ARG A 64 7.13 -7.65 20.26
C ARG A 64 7.77 -8.19 21.54
N THR A 65 7.49 -9.44 21.91
CA THR A 65 7.93 -10.05 23.16
C THR A 65 9.21 -10.87 23.03
N CYS A 66 9.68 -11.15 21.80
CA CYS A 66 10.89 -11.95 21.61
C CYS A 66 12.15 -11.28 22.18
N GLU A 67 13.07 -12.10 22.65
CA GLU A 67 14.38 -11.67 23.13
C GLU A 67 15.46 -12.31 22.27
N TYR A 68 16.24 -11.47 21.60
CA TYR A 68 17.32 -11.90 20.72
C TYR A 68 18.53 -10.98 20.89
N GLU A 69 19.71 -11.55 20.72
CA GLU A 69 20.98 -10.80 20.75
C GLU A 69 21.32 -10.21 19.39
N ASP A 70 21.14 -11.01 18.33
CA ASP A 70 21.44 -10.62 16.94
C ASP A 70 20.47 -11.30 15.95
N TYR A 71 20.62 -10.97 14.66
CA TYR A 71 19.76 -11.54 13.62
C TYR A 71 19.86 -13.08 13.52
N ASN A 72 21.03 -13.67 13.70
CA ASN A 72 21.20 -15.13 13.60
C ASN A 72 20.57 -15.85 14.80
N ASP A 73 20.67 -15.26 15.99
CA ASP A 73 20.02 -15.75 17.21
C ASP A 73 18.50 -15.72 17.07
N TYR A 74 17.94 -14.62 16.56
CA TYR A 74 16.51 -14.52 16.24
C TYR A 74 16.07 -15.62 15.26
N LEU A 75 16.78 -15.77 14.14
CA LEU A 75 16.49 -16.78 13.13
C LEU A 75 16.51 -18.20 13.69
N LYS A 76 17.45 -18.48 14.61
CA LYS A 76 17.60 -19.80 15.21
C LYS A 76 16.49 -20.10 16.23
N LYS A 77 16.09 -19.11 17.03
CA LYS A 77 15.08 -19.24 18.10
C LYS A 77 13.64 -19.24 17.57
N TYR A 78 13.35 -18.32 16.65
CA TYR A 78 11.97 -18.00 16.25
C TYR A 78 11.70 -18.29 14.76
N GLY A 79 12.74 -18.50 13.97
CA GLY A 79 12.61 -18.64 12.52
C GLY A 79 12.23 -17.32 11.85
N VAL A 80 11.63 -17.42 10.66
CA VAL A 80 11.31 -16.26 9.81
C VAL A 80 9.81 -16.04 9.61
N SER A 81 8.97 -17.01 10.00
CA SER A 81 7.56 -17.04 9.61
C SER A 81 6.77 -15.86 10.14
N ASP A 82 6.93 -15.53 11.42
CA ASP A 82 6.24 -14.39 12.04
C ASP A 82 6.71 -13.08 11.42
N LEU A 83 8.02 -12.91 11.25
CA LEU A 83 8.60 -11.74 10.61
C LEU A 83 8.12 -11.56 9.16
N TYR A 84 7.96 -12.66 8.41
CA TYR A 84 7.39 -12.62 7.06
C TYR A 84 5.90 -12.29 7.08
N LEU A 85 5.12 -12.86 8.00
CA LEU A 85 3.70 -12.61 8.09
C LEU A 85 3.45 -11.12 8.38
N VAL A 86 4.05 -10.61 9.45
CA VAL A 86 3.90 -9.21 9.85
C VAL A 86 4.55 -8.27 8.84
N GLY A 87 5.77 -8.61 8.39
CA GLY A 87 6.50 -7.84 7.39
C GLY A 87 5.78 -7.72 6.06
N SER A 88 5.12 -8.78 5.59
CA SER A 88 4.39 -8.76 4.31
C SER A 88 3.21 -7.78 4.31
N VAL A 89 2.54 -7.60 5.44
CA VAL A 89 1.42 -6.65 5.57
C VAL A 89 1.92 -5.22 5.49
N PHE A 90 2.94 -4.87 6.27
CA PHE A 90 3.48 -3.51 6.29
C PHE A 90 4.33 -3.17 5.07
N GLU A 91 5.03 -4.14 4.48
CA GLU A 91 5.66 -3.99 3.17
C GLU A 91 4.62 -3.67 2.09
N GLY A 92 3.51 -4.42 2.07
CA GLY A 92 2.40 -4.18 1.16
C GLY A 92 1.81 -2.78 1.35
N LEU A 93 1.53 -2.39 2.60
CA LEU A 93 0.99 -1.07 2.92
C LEU A 93 1.93 0.06 2.50
N GLY A 94 3.21 -0.03 2.85
CA GLY A 94 4.20 0.96 2.49
C GLY A 94 4.41 1.09 0.98
N PHE A 95 4.38 -0.03 0.26
CA PHE A 95 4.48 -0.03 -1.19
C PHE A 95 3.25 0.62 -1.83
N LEU A 96 2.05 0.27 -1.37
CA LEU A 96 0.80 0.85 -1.87
C LEU A 96 0.71 2.35 -1.59
N MET A 97 1.17 2.79 -0.42
CA MET A 97 1.26 4.21 -0.08
C MET A 97 2.29 4.94 -0.95
N HIS A 98 3.48 4.37 -1.14
CA HIS A 98 4.50 4.93 -2.03
C HIS A 98 4.01 5.09 -3.47
N ARG A 99 3.13 4.19 -3.92
CA ARG A 99 2.52 4.23 -5.26
C ARG A 99 1.24 5.06 -5.34
N GLU A 100 0.88 5.79 -4.28
CA GLU A 100 -0.33 6.62 -4.18
C GLU A 100 -1.64 5.82 -4.42
N LEU A 101 -1.61 4.52 -4.16
CA LEU A 101 -2.76 3.63 -4.31
C LEU A 101 -3.65 3.67 -3.06
N VAL A 102 -3.05 3.93 -1.90
CA VAL A 102 -3.72 4.13 -0.61
C VAL A 102 -3.36 5.53 -0.10
N ASP A 103 -4.38 6.25 0.37
CA ASP A 103 -4.22 7.58 0.96
C ASP A 103 -3.47 7.49 2.30
N LYS A 104 -2.63 8.48 2.62
CA LYS A 104 -1.81 8.49 3.84
C LYS A 104 -2.66 8.49 5.11
N ASP A 105 -3.81 9.17 5.12
CA ASP A 105 -4.71 9.17 6.27
C ASP A 105 -5.35 7.78 6.46
N LEU A 106 -5.71 7.11 5.37
CA LEU A 106 -6.22 5.73 5.44
C LEU A 106 -5.13 4.73 5.87
N ALA A 107 -3.89 4.91 5.41
CA ALA A 107 -2.75 4.09 5.82
C ALA A 107 -2.44 4.26 7.32
N SER A 108 -2.60 5.47 7.86
CA SER A 108 -2.40 5.76 9.30
C SER A 108 -3.39 5.03 10.22
N LEU A 109 -4.50 4.48 9.69
CA LEU A 109 -5.38 3.62 10.50
C LEU A 109 -4.70 2.32 10.94
N PHE A 110 -3.64 1.90 10.24
CA PHE A 110 -2.83 0.73 10.57
C PHE A 110 -1.64 1.06 11.47
N SER A 111 -1.39 2.35 11.75
CA SER A 111 -0.30 2.77 12.61
C SER A 111 -0.74 2.91 14.06
N SER A 112 -1.13 1.80 14.68
CA SER A 112 -1.25 1.74 16.13
C SER A 112 0.13 1.96 16.78
N SER A 113 0.14 2.40 18.04
CA SER A 113 1.36 2.49 18.86
C SER A 113 2.18 1.20 18.81
N GLU A 114 1.49 0.05 18.87
CA GLU A 114 2.09 -1.28 18.81
C GLU A 114 2.85 -1.53 17.51
N THR A 115 2.36 -1.00 16.39
CA THR A 115 2.99 -1.15 15.07
C THR A 115 4.30 -0.37 14.99
N LEU A 116 4.32 0.86 15.51
CA LEU A 116 5.51 1.71 15.51
C LEU A 116 6.60 1.14 16.41
N ILE A 117 6.23 0.71 17.62
CA ILE A 117 7.14 0.06 18.59
C ILE A 117 7.72 -1.22 17.99
N THR A 118 6.92 -2.01 17.28
CA THR A 118 7.37 -3.23 16.62
C THR A 118 8.46 -2.93 15.60
N TRP A 119 8.28 -1.91 14.75
CA TRP A 119 9.32 -1.51 13.78
C TRP A 119 10.62 -1.11 14.48
N GLU A 120 10.53 -0.28 15.53
CA GLU A 120 11.70 0.17 16.29
C GLU A 120 12.49 -1.00 16.90
N LYS A 121 11.78 -2.02 17.40
CA LYS A 121 12.39 -3.23 17.94
C LYS A 121 13.16 -4.00 16.86
N ILE A 122 12.53 -4.27 15.71
CA ILE A 122 13.14 -5.11 14.67
C ILE A 122 14.15 -4.35 13.78
N LYS A 123 14.11 -3.02 13.77
CA LYS A 123 14.96 -2.19 12.89
C LYS A 123 16.46 -2.53 12.98
N PRO A 124 17.09 -2.66 14.16
CA PRO A 124 18.52 -3.02 14.25
C PRO A 124 18.84 -4.35 13.59
N MET A 125 17.96 -5.35 13.80
CA MET A 125 18.08 -6.68 13.19
C MET A 125 17.95 -6.61 11.66
N VAL A 126 17.00 -5.81 11.15
CA VAL A 126 16.79 -5.62 9.71
C VAL A 126 18.00 -4.93 9.06
N GLU A 127 18.57 -3.92 9.72
CA GLU A 127 19.78 -3.23 9.25
C GLU A 127 20.98 -4.18 9.21
N GLU A 128 21.13 -5.03 10.22
CA GLU A 128 22.17 -6.07 10.23
C GLU A 128 21.97 -7.05 9.08
N ALA A 129 20.76 -7.58 8.91
CA ALA A 129 20.42 -8.47 7.80
C ALA A 129 20.75 -7.83 6.45
N ARG A 130 20.35 -6.57 6.22
CA ARG A 130 20.69 -5.81 5.00
C ARG A 130 22.21 -5.70 4.79
N LYS A 131 23.00 -5.47 5.84
CA LYS A 131 24.48 -5.44 5.75
C LYS A 131 25.05 -6.81 5.36
N GLN A 132 24.61 -7.88 6.04
CA GLN A 132 25.05 -9.25 5.74
C GLN A 132 24.70 -9.67 4.30
N PHE A 133 23.49 -9.36 3.84
CA PHE A 133 23.06 -9.62 2.46
C PHE A 133 23.90 -8.84 1.44
N ASN A 134 24.22 -7.57 1.71
CA ASN A 134 25.04 -6.73 0.83
C ASN A 134 26.46 -7.27 0.67
N GLN A 135 27.03 -7.76 1.76
CA GLN A 135 28.35 -8.39 1.75
C GLN A 135 28.37 -9.71 0.97
N ARG A 136 27.29 -10.51 1.07
CA ARG A 136 27.20 -11.82 0.38
C ARG A 136 26.87 -11.71 -1.10
N LYS A 137 26.02 -10.76 -1.50
CA LYS A 137 25.58 -10.56 -2.89
C LYS A 137 25.57 -9.06 -3.23
N PRO A 138 26.72 -8.48 -3.59
CA PRO A 138 26.78 -7.08 -3.98
C PRO A 138 26.00 -6.85 -5.30
N GLY A 139 25.05 -5.91 -5.28
CA GLY A 139 24.21 -5.56 -6.42
C GLY A 139 23.00 -4.68 -6.04
N ASN A 140 22.25 -4.22 -7.04
CA ASN A 140 21.03 -3.40 -6.83
C ASN A 140 19.82 -4.29 -6.55
N TYR A 141 19.60 -4.63 -5.28
CA TYR A 141 18.36 -5.26 -4.83
C TYR A 141 17.60 -4.32 -3.89
N ILE A 142 16.31 -4.55 -3.76
CA ILE A 142 15.46 -3.82 -2.81
C ILE A 142 15.84 -4.32 -1.41
N PRO A 143 16.35 -3.46 -0.50
CA PRO A 143 16.66 -3.84 0.87
C PRO A 143 15.45 -4.45 1.56
N MET A 144 15.70 -5.47 2.37
CA MET A 144 14.69 -6.16 3.17
C MET A 144 13.85 -5.16 3.97
N LEU A 145 12.54 -5.29 3.94
CA LEU A 145 11.60 -4.42 4.67
C LEU A 145 11.72 -2.91 4.36
N ARG A 146 12.10 -2.53 3.13
CA ARG A 146 12.22 -1.11 2.69
C ARG A 146 10.89 -0.37 2.79
N TRP A 147 9.81 -0.99 2.34
CA TRP A 147 8.51 -0.32 2.26
C TRP A 147 7.87 -0.20 3.64
N TRP A 148 8.12 -1.14 4.55
CA TRP A 148 7.75 -0.97 5.95
C TRP A 148 8.51 0.21 6.57
N GLU A 149 9.82 0.35 6.31
CA GLU A 149 10.57 1.53 6.77
C GLU A 149 9.99 2.84 6.21
N TYR A 150 9.63 2.85 4.93
CA TYR A 150 8.94 3.98 4.31
C TYR A 150 7.62 4.28 5.02
N PHE A 151 6.80 3.25 5.30
CA PHE A 151 5.55 3.39 6.03
C PHE A 151 5.74 4.01 7.41
N TYR A 152 6.69 3.49 8.20
CA TYR A 152 7.00 4.00 9.52
C TYR A 152 7.40 5.48 9.49
N ASN A 153 8.29 5.87 8.56
CA ASN A 153 8.77 7.25 8.46
C ASN A 153 7.64 8.23 8.09
N GLU A 154 6.79 7.86 7.13
CA GLU A 154 5.66 8.71 6.72
C GLU A 154 4.67 8.93 7.87
N VAL A 155 4.34 7.88 8.62
CA VAL A 155 3.46 7.98 9.79
C VAL A 155 4.11 8.84 10.88
N LYS A 156 5.36 8.57 11.24
CA LYS A 156 6.06 9.31 12.30
C LYS A 156 6.15 10.80 11.99
N ASN A 157 6.53 11.16 10.77
CA ASN A 157 6.59 12.55 10.33
C ASN A 157 5.22 13.24 10.44
N ARG A 158 4.13 12.52 10.16
CA ARG A 158 2.77 13.03 10.31
C ARG A 158 2.41 13.28 11.77
N GLU A 159 2.66 12.32 12.67
CA GLU A 159 2.41 12.48 14.11
C GLU A 159 3.17 13.68 14.68
N GLU A 160 4.46 13.82 14.34
CA GLU A 160 5.28 14.96 14.76
C GLU A 160 4.76 16.30 14.22
N SER A 161 4.15 16.32 13.03
CA SER A 161 3.56 17.54 12.45
C SER A 161 2.26 17.95 13.17
N LEU A 162 1.44 16.97 13.59
CA LEU A 162 0.21 17.22 14.32
C LEU A 162 0.48 17.77 15.73
N LEU A 163 1.57 17.34 16.37
CA LEU A 163 1.98 17.81 17.70
C LEU A 163 2.57 19.24 17.71
N LYS A 164 2.93 19.77 16.54
CA LYS A 164 3.49 21.13 16.37
C LYS A 164 2.43 22.19 16.06
N THR A 165 1.17 21.79 15.91
CA THR A 165 0.02 22.66 15.58
C THR A 165 -0.80 22.93 16.83
#